data_AF-A0A2N3G481-F1
#
_entry.id   AF-A0A2N3G481-F1
#
_cell.length_a   1.000
_cell.length_b   1.000
_cell.length_c   1.000
_cell.angle_alpha   90.00
_cell.angle_beta   90.00
_cell.angle_gamma   90.00
#
_symmetry.space_group_name_H-M   'P 1'
#
loop_
_entity.id
_entity.type
_entity.pdbx_description
1 polymer ?
#
loop_
_entity_poly.entity_id
_entity_poly.type
_entity_poly.pdbx_seq_one_letter_code
_entity_poly.pdbx_strand_id
1 'polypeptide(L)'
;MAVSQSRRARAARKRKRRVDAAGSDLTAAQWALILNAWGTCAYCETPASADAVLQKDCVLPISRGGRYTVDNVVPACRSCNASKCNEEVTHWMRRKRLDEARFLVRFYEVTRELMAVEEAV
;
A
#
# COMPACT_ATOMS: atom_id res chain seq x y z
N MET A 1 -0.03 21.70 25.81
CA MET A 1 0.89 20.55 25.62
C MET A 1 2.04 20.94 24.69
N ALA A 2 3.29 20.72 25.08
CA ALA A 2 4.45 21.05 24.26
C ALA A 2 4.55 20.11 23.03
N VAL A 3 4.64 20.68 21.83
CA VAL A 3 4.76 19.89 20.59
C VAL A 3 6.17 19.30 20.51
N SER A 4 6.27 17.97 20.45
CA SER A 4 7.56 17.28 20.25
C SER A 4 8.25 17.78 18.96
N GLN A 5 9.47 18.29 19.11
CA GLN A 5 10.27 18.87 18.03
C GLN A 5 11.25 17.90 17.36
N SER A 6 11.22 16.61 17.74
CA SER A 6 12.10 15.61 17.15
C SER A 6 11.89 15.49 15.63
N ARG A 7 12.96 15.15 14.90
CA ARG A 7 12.88 14.91 13.44
C ARG A 7 11.80 13.91 13.08
N ARG A 8 11.67 12.83 13.87
CA ARG A 8 10.62 11.79 13.72
C ARG A 8 9.22 12.36 13.91
N ALA A 9 9.00 13.16 14.95
CA ALA A 9 7.69 13.78 15.20
C ALA A 9 7.29 14.76 14.08
N ARG A 10 8.26 15.53 13.57
CA ARG A 10 8.06 16.42 12.42
C ARG A 10 7.69 15.64 11.14
N ALA A 11 8.40 14.55 10.84
CA ALA A 11 8.11 13.69 9.70
C ALA A 11 6.73 13.02 9.79
N ALA A 12 6.35 12.53 10.98
CA ALA A 12 5.04 11.95 11.22
C ALA A 12 3.91 12.96 11.00
N ARG A 13 4.04 14.19 11.51
CA ARG A 13 3.06 15.26 11.25
C ARG A 13 2.95 15.62 9.77
N LYS A 14 4.08 15.71 9.06
CA LYS A 14 4.10 15.97 7.62
C LYS A 14 3.42 14.83 6.84
N ARG A 15 3.67 13.57 7.21
CA ARG A 15 3.00 12.41 6.61
C ARG A 15 1.49 12.47 6.87
N LYS A 16 1.06 12.69 8.12
CA LYS A 16 -0.36 12.79 8.47
C LYS A 16 -1.07 13.85 7.62
N ARG A 17 -0.54 15.08 7.56
CA ARG A 17 -1.12 16.15 6.74
C ARG A 17 -1.27 15.78 5.26
N ARG A 18 -0.29 15.06 4.70
CA ARG A 18 -0.37 14.59 3.31
C ARG A 18 -1.45 13.53 3.12
N VAL A 19 -1.56 12.59 4.06
CA VAL A 19 -2.63 11.57 4.04
C VAL A 19 -4.00 12.24 4.13
N ASP A 20 -4.18 13.15 5.09
CA ASP A 20 -5.45 13.87 5.30
C ASP A 20 -5.83 14.68 4.05
N ALA A 21 -4.86 15.28 3.35
CA ALA A 21 -5.09 16.04 2.12
C ALA A 21 -5.20 15.18 0.85
N ALA A 22 -4.84 13.89 0.91
CA ALA A 22 -4.78 13.01 -0.25
C ALA A 22 -6.16 12.47 -0.66
N GLY A 23 -7.28 12.96 -0.13
CA GLY A 23 -8.63 12.55 -0.54
C GLY A 23 -8.79 11.03 -0.61
N SER A 24 -8.30 10.33 0.41
CA SER A 24 -8.33 8.88 0.50
C SER A 24 -9.73 8.40 0.88
N ASP A 25 -10.25 7.40 0.17
CA ASP A 25 -11.61 6.89 0.29
C ASP A 25 -11.69 5.39 0.56
N LEU A 26 -10.53 4.71 0.67
CA LEU A 26 -10.49 3.27 0.94
C LEU A 26 -11.17 2.91 2.26
N THR A 27 -12.29 2.21 2.14
CA THR A 27 -13.12 1.68 3.23
C THR A 27 -12.53 0.40 3.83
N ALA A 28 -13.01 0.02 5.02
CA ALA A 28 -12.64 -1.25 5.65
C ALA A 28 -13.09 -2.47 4.84
N ALA A 29 -14.25 -2.40 4.16
CA ALA A 29 -14.77 -3.47 3.33
C ALA A 29 -13.90 -3.69 2.07
N GLN A 30 -13.58 -2.62 1.35
CA GLN A 30 -12.65 -2.67 0.22
C GLN A 30 -11.28 -3.22 0.64
N TRP A 31 -10.79 -2.84 1.83
CA TRP A 31 -9.55 -3.39 2.35
C TRP A 31 -9.62 -4.90 2.59
N ALA A 32 -10.75 -5.42 3.10
CA ALA A 32 -10.95 -6.86 3.26
C ALA A 32 -10.98 -7.58 1.89
N LEU A 33 -11.60 -6.98 0.88
CA LEU A 33 -11.60 -7.50 -0.50
C LEU A 33 -10.18 -7.56 -1.08
N ILE A 34 -9.38 -6.49 -0.90
CA ILE A 34 -7.96 -6.48 -1.29
C ILE A 34 -7.18 -7.59 -0.60
N LEU A 35 -7.35 -7.76 0.72
CA LEU A 35 -6.68 -8.84 1.46
C LEU A 35 -7.05 -10.22 0.91
N ASN A 36 -8.32 -10.45 0.61
CA ASN A 36 -8.81 -11.72 0.07
C ASN A 36 -8.28 -11.99 -1.35
N ALA A 37 -8.30 -10.99 -2.23
CA ALA A 37 -7.86 -11.14 -3.62
C ALA A 37 -6.35 -11.44 -3.76
N TRP A 38 -5.54 -10.96 -2.81
CA TRP A 38 -4.09 -11.19 -2.80
C TRP A 38 -3.67 -12.41 -1.98
N GLY A 39 -4.27 -12.63 -0.80
CA GLY A 39 -3.94 -13.73 0.14
C GLY A 39 -2.53 -13.72 0.76
N THR A 40 -1.61 -12.95 0.19
CA THR A 40 -0.18 -12.90 0.53
C THR A 40 0.34 -11.47 0.41
N CYS A 41 1.57 -11.23 0.85
CA CYS A 41 2.28 -9.98 0.56
C CYS A 41 2.40 -9.81 -0.96
N ALA A 42 1.95 -8.67 -1.48
CA ALA A 42 1.98 -8.34 -2.90
C ALA A 42 3.38 -8.34 -3.53
N TYR A 43 4.42 -8.22 -2.71
CA TYR A 43 5.79 -8.04 -3.17
C TYR A 43 6.67 -9.27 -3.02
N CYS A 44 6.62 -9.92 -1.84
CA CYS A 44 7.47 -11.07 -1.53
C CYS A 44 6.69 -12.37 -1.38
N GLU A 45 5.37 -12.33 -1.59
CA GLU A 45 4.46 -13.48 -1.63
C GLU A 45 4.40 -14.29 -0.34
N THR A 46 4.99 -13.77 0.74
CA THR A 46 4.86 -14.38 2.07
C THR A 46 3.39 -14.29 2.49
N PRO A 47 2.76 -15.42 2.86
CA PRO A 47 1.38 -15.43 3.32
C PRO A 47 1.17 -14.57 4.55
N ALA A 48 -0.05 -14.06 4.71
CA ALA A 48 -0.47 -13.52 6.00
C ALA A 48 -0.44 -14.64 7.04
N SER A 49 0.02 -14.34 8.25
CA SER A 49 -0.09 -15.24 9.40
C SER A 49 -0.61 -14.48 10.61
N ALA A 50 -0.99 -15.20 11.66
CA ALA A 50 -1.42 -14.59 12.92
C ALA A 50 -0.35 -13.62 13.48
N ASP A 51 0.93 -13.95 13.30
CA ASP A 51 2.06 -13.14 13.75
C ASP A 51 2.54 -12.10 12.72
N ALA A 52 2.10 -12.23 11.46
CA ALA A 52 2.51 -11.38 10.35
C ALA A 52 1.30 -10.79 9.60
N VAL A 53 0.62 -9.85 10.26
CA VAL A 53 -0.48 -9.10 9.66
C VAL A 53 0.02 -8.21 8.51
N LEU A 54 -0.62 -8.33 7.36
CA LEU A 54 -0.34 -7.49 6.19
C LEU A 54 -0.83 -6.06 6.41
N GLN A 55 -0.02 -5.10 5.98
CA GLN A 55 -0.28 -3.67 6.09
C GLN A 55 -0.74 -3.11 4.75
N LYS A 56 -1.48 -2.00 4.77
CA LYS A 56 -1.77 -1.21 3.57
C LYS A 56 -0.49 -0.52 3.10
N ASP A 57 -0.04 -0.81 1.88
CA ASP A 57 0.96 -0.02 1.18
C ASP A 57 0.38 0.60 -0.09
N CYS A 58 0.83 1.81 -0.42
CA CYS A 58 0.42 2.51 -1.64
C CYS A 58 1.43 2.25 -2.75
N VAL A 59 1.00 1.70 -3.88
CA VAL A 59 1.84 1.43 -5.06
C VAL A 59 2.49 2.73 -5.54
N LEU A 60 1.70 3.78 -5.80
CA LEU A 60 2.16 5.16 -5.90
C LEU A 60 2.23 5.77 -4.48
N PRO A 61 3.40 6.21 -4.00
CA PRO A 61 3.50 6.78 -2.66
C PRO A 61 2.71 8.09 -2.51
N ILE A 62 2.14 8.31 -1.33
CA ILE A 62 1.40 9.55 -1.01
C ILE A 62 2.23 10.82 -1.22
N SER A 63 3.55 10.76 -0.97
CA SER A 63 4.44 11.90 -1.23
C SER A 63 4.59 12.27 -2.71
N ARG A 64 4.08 11.43 -3.62
CA ARG A 64 4.11 11.57 -5.08
C ARG A 64 2.70 11.63 -5.70
N GLY A 65 1.67 11.90 -4.90
CA GLY A 65 0.30 12.04 -5.37
C GLY A 65 -0.58 10.81 -5.24
N GLY A 66 -0.05 9.70 -4.71
CA GLY A 66 -0.85 8.52 -4.39
C GLY A 66 -1.85 8.74 -3.25
N ARG A 67 -2.85 7.87 -3.18
CA ARG A 67 -3.98 7.92 -2.23
C ARG A 67 -4.25 6.53 -1.65
N TYR A 68 -4.96 6.43 -0.53
CA TYR A 68 -5.53 5.14 -0.14
C TYR A 68 -6.85 4.95 -0.87
N THR A 69 -6.77 4.26 -2.01
CA THR A 69 -7.85 3.92 -2.94
C THR A 69 -7.71 2.44 -3.36
N VAL A 70 -8.77 1.82 -3.88
CA VAL A 70 -8.75 0.40 -4.31
C VAL A 70 -7.67 0.14 -5.37
N ASP A 71 -7.50 1.08 -6.30
CA ASP A 71 -6.57 1.00 -7.42
C ASP A 71 -5.11 1.34 -7.08
N ASN A 72 -4.81 1.73 -5.84
CA ASN A 72 -3.46 2.12 -5.44
C ASN A 72 -2.96 1.39 -4.19
N VAL A 73 -3.81 0.62 -3.50
CA VAL A 73 -3.44 -0.05 -2.25
C VAL A 73 -3.28 -1.55 -2.44
N VAL A 74 -2.16 -2.07 -1.95
CA VAL A 74 -1.85 -3.51 -1.93
C VAL A 74 -1.46 -3.95 -0.52
N PRO A 75 -1.63 -5.24 -0.20
CA PRO A 75 -1.19 -5.76 1.09
C PRO A 75 0.31 -6.05 1.08
N ALA A 76 1.02 -5.54 2.07
CA ALA A 76 2.46 -5.70 2.19
C ALA A 76 2.86 -6.15 3.60
N CYS A 77 3.82 -7.07 3.70
CA CYS A 77 4.40 -7.42 4.99
C CYS A 77 5.22 -6.24 5.55
N ARG A 78 5.48 -6.26 6.87
CA ARG A 78 6.20 -5.19 7.57
C ARG A 78 7.56 -4.89 6.94
N SER A 79 8.31 -5.93 6.57
CA SER A 79 9.67 -5.78 6.01
C SER A 79 9.65 -5.12 4.63
N CYS A 80 8.76 -5.56 3.72
CA CYS A 80 8.60 -4.96 2.41
C CYS A 80 8.11 -3.52 2.50
N ASN A 81 7.04 -3.26 3.26
CA ASN A 81 6.47 -1.92 3.42
C ASN A 81 7.51 -0.93 4.00
N ALA A 82 8.24 -1.33 5.05
CA ALA A 82 9.30 -0.52 5.63
C ALA A 82 10.46 -0.28 4.65
N SER A 83 10.83 -1.30 3.87
CA SER A 83 11.90 -1.19 2.88
C SER A 83 11.54 -0.33 1.67
N LYS A 84 10.26 -0.31 1.25
CA LYS A 84 9.79 0.51 0.12
C LYS A 84 9.63 1.97 0.53
N CYS A 85 9.11 2.21 1.73
CA CYS A 85 8.94 3.55 2.29
C CYS A 85 8.18 4.52 1.34
N ASN A 86 8.90 5.41 0.66
CA ASN A 86 8.34 6.41 -0.26
C ASN A 86 8.94 6.33 -1.66
N GLU A 87 9.66 5.25 -1.97
CA GLU A 87 10.16 4.96 -3.31
C GLU A 87 9.01 4.57 -4.25
N GLU A 88 9.20 4.87 -5.52
CA GLU A 88 8.34 4.35 -6.58
C GLU A 88 8.51 2.82 -6.65
N VAL A 89 7.41 2.11 -6.88
CA VAL A 89 7.32 0.66 -6.69
C VAL A 89 8.27 -0.10 -7.62
N THR A 90 8.32 0.24 -8.92
CA THR A 90 9.11 -0.51 -9.91
C THR A 90 10.59 -0.30 -9.68
N HIS A 91 11.02 0.94 -9.42
CA HIS A 91 12.39 1.25 -9.02
C HIS A 91 12.81 0.47 -7.76
N TRP A 92 11.96 0.47 -6.73
CA TRP A 92 12.23 -0.27 -5.49
C TRP A 92 12.31 -1.79 -5.73
N MET A 93 11.40 -2.36 -6.53
CA MET A 93 11.37 -3.79 -6.84
C MET A 93 12.62 -4.22 -7.60
N ARG A 94 13.04 -3.46 -8.63
CA ARG A 94 14.29 -3.72 -9.36
C ARG A 94 15.49 -3.70 -8.43
N ARG A 95 15.58 -2.70 -7.54
CA ARG A 95 16.65 -2.59 -6.54
C ARG A 95 16.64 -3.76 -5.55
N LYS A 96 15.47 -4.28 -5.20
CA LYS A 96 15.30 -5.45 -4.32
C LYS A 96 15.41 -6.80 -5.04
N ARG A 97 15.53 -6.80 -6.38
CA ARG A 97 15.53 -8.00 -7.23
C ARG A 97 14.27 -8.86 -7.02
N LEU A 98 13.13 -8.20 -6.84
CA LEU A 98 11.82 -8.86 -6.80
C LEU A 98 11.26 -9.02 -8.23
N ASP A 99 10.27 -9.89 -8.38
CA ASP A 99 9.60 -10.13 -9.66
C ASP A 99 8.61 -9.00 -9.99
N GLU A 100 9.12 -7.93 -10.59
CA GLU A 100 8.32 -6.78 -11.02
C GLU A 100 7.25 -7.15 -12.05
N ALA A 101 7.59 -8.01 -13.02
CA ALA A 101 6.66 -8.34 -14.10
C ALA A 101 5.43 -9.07 -13.55
N ARG A 102 5.65 -10.06 -12.68
CA ARG A 102 4.55 -10.75 -11.99
C ARG A 102 3.71 -9.79 -11.15
N PHE A 103 4.34 -8.90 -10.39
CA PHE A 103 3.61 -7.91 -9.60
C PHE A 103 2.72 -7.02 -10.46
N LEU A 104 3.24 -6.47 -11.56
CA LEU A 104 2.49 -5.55 -12.43
C LEU A 104 1.28 -6.25 -13.07
N VAL A 105 1.46 -7.48 -13.56
CA VAL A 105 0.36 -8.28 -14.12
C VAL A 105 -0.69 -8.56 -13.05
N ARG A 106 -0.28 -9.07 -11.89
CA ARG A 106 -1.22 -9.41 -10.81
C ARG A 106 -1.94 -8.18 -10.26
N PHE A 107 -1.23 -7.06 -10.13
CA PHE A 107 -1.81 -5.79 -9.69
C PHE A 107 -2.90 -5.32 -10.65
N TYR A 108 -2.64 -5.36 -11.96
CA TYR A 108 -3.64 -5.03 -12.97
C TYR A 108 -4.87 -5.96 -12.90
N GLU A 109 -4.65 -7.27 -12.83
CA GLU A 109 -5.75 -8.25 -12.73
C GLU A 109 -6.64 -7.99 -11.51
N VAL A 110 -6.04 -7.87 -10.32
CA VAL A 110 -6.78 -7.69 -9.07
C VAL A 110 -7.49 -6.34 -9.04
N THR A 111 -6.84 -5.26 -9.47
CA THR A 111 -7.47 -3.94 -9.53
C THR A 111 -8.67 -3.96 -10.47
N ARG A 112 -8.55 -4.59 -11.64
CA ARG A 112 -9.67 -4.71 -12.57
C ARG A 112 -10.83 -5.52 -12.02
N GLU A 113 -10.55 -6.63 -11.35
CA GLU A 113 -11.56 -7.46 -10.70
C GLU A 113 -12.31 -6.67 -9.62
N LEU A 114 -11.57 -5.97 -8.75
CA LEU A 114 -12.17 -5.20 -7.66
C LEU A 114 -12.98 -4.01 -8.13
N MET A 115 -12.50 -3.26 -9.14
CA MET A 115 -13.26 -2.13 -9.70
C MET A 115 -14.54 -2.59 -10.40
N ALA A 116 -14.51 -3.74 -11.08
CA ALA A 116 -15.71 -4.31 -11.70
C ALA A 116 -16.77 -4.71 -10.66
N VAL A 117 -16.35 -5.14 -9.47
CA VAL A 117 -17.28 -5.42 -8.35
C VAL A 117 -17.91 -4.12 -7.82
N GLU A 118 -17.17 -3.02 -7.78
CA GLU A 118 -17.71 -1.72 -7.33
C GLU A 118 -18.74 -1.12 -8.29
N GLU A 119 -18.57 -1.32 -9.60
CA GLU A 119 -19.52 -0.84 -10.61
C GLU A 119 -20.82 -1.66 -10.66
N ALA A 120 -20.80 -2.89 -10.13
CA ALA A 120 -21.94 -3.80 -10.13
C ALA A 120 -22.86 -3.65 -8.90
N VAL A 121 -22.49 -2.81 -7.92
CA VAL A 121 -23.22 -2.56 -6.66
C VAL A 121 -23.80 -1.15 -6.66
#